data_AF-A0A539CXJ8-F1
#
_entry.id   AF-A0A539CXJ8-F1
#
_cell.length_a   1.000
_cell.length_b   1.000
_cell.length_c   1.000
_cell.angle_alpha   90.00
_cell.angle_beta   90.00
_cell.angle_gamma   90.00
#
_symmetry.space_group_name_H-M   'P 1'
#
loop_
_entity.id
_entity.type
_entity.pdbx_description
1 polymer ?
#
loop_
_entity_poly.entity_id
_entity_poly.type
_entity_poly.pdbx_seq_one_letter_code
_entity_poly.pdbx_strand_id
1 'polypeptide(L)'
;MGIRRQHRDISGAARLFAVLFFSQNARCQQDRVAIEKALPEVRSKIDLLGKAVAKTGHLAGASFTYADMNLLPVLAYLSACKESSEMLANTESLSQYFNRHSQRASFKATIPPSF
;
A
#
# COMPACT_ATOMS: atom_id res chain seq x y z
N MET A 1 -21.59 -17.23 -28.65
CA MET A 1 -21.12 -15.88 -29.00
C MET A 1 -20.51 -15.26 -27.74
N GLY A 2 -19.18 -15.29 -27.61
CA GLY A 2 -18.46 -15.03 -26.36
C GLY A 2 -18.33 -13.54 -26.02
N ILE A 3 -18.71 -13.17 -24.80
CA ILE A 3 -18.52 -11.82 -24.26
C ILE A 3 -17.03 -11.62 -24.00
N ARG A 4 -16.39 -10.85 -24.88
CA ARG A 4 -14.99 -10.44 -24.79
C ARG A 4 -14.85 -9.52 -23.56
N ARG A 5 -14.28 -10.01 -22.45
CA ARG A 5 -13.97 -9.17 -21.28
C ARG A 5 -12.90 -8.16 -21.69
N GLN A 6 -13.31 -6.91 -21.80
CA GLN A 6 -12.44 -5.78 -22.07
C GLN A 6 -11.47 -5.63 -20.89
N HIS A 7 -10.20 -5.90 -21.14
CA HIS A 7 -9.12 -5.78 -20.18
C HIS A 7 -8.91 -4.28 -19.90
N ARG A 8 -9.64 -3.72 -18.91
CA ARG A 8 -9.43 -2.34 -18.49
C ARG A 8 -8.02 -2.22 -17.93
N ASP A 9 -7.24 -1.30 -18.47
CA ASP A 9 -5.92 -0.97 -17.99
C ASP A 9 -6.04 -0.16 -16.70
N ILE A 10 -5.99 -0.87 -15.58
CA ILE A 10 -5.99 -0.29 -14.23
C ILE A 10 -4.54 -0.24 -13.78
N SER A 11 -4.04 0.94 -13.44
CA SER A 11 -2.68 1.19 -12.94
C SER A 11 -2.28 0.15 -11.89
N GLY A 12 -1.04 -0.32 -11.89
CA GLY A 12 -0.64 -1.51 -11.12
C GLY A 12 -0.69 -1.37 -9.61
N ALA A 13 -0.76 -0.15 -9.05
CA ALA A 13 -1.16 0.05 -7.66
C ALA A 13 -2.57 -0.52 -7.34
N ALA A 14 -3.53 -0.35 -8.25
CA ALA A 14 -4.87 -0.94 -8.12
C ALA A 14 -4.85 -2.47 -8.36
N ARG A 15 -3.89 -2.98 -9.13
CA ARG A 15 -3.72 -4.43 -9.35
C ARG A 15 -3.15 -5.14 -8.14
N LEU A 16 -2.17 -4.57 -7.43
CA LEU A 16 -1.67 -5.19 -6.19
C LEU A 16 -2.78 -5.23 -5.11
N PHE A 17 -3.53 -4.14 -4.98
CA PHE A 17 -4.68 -4.06 -4.08
C PHE A 17 -5.76 -5.09 -4.43
N ALA A 18 -6.10 -5.25 -5.72
CA ALA A 18 -7.09 -6.24 -6.17
C ALA A 18 -6.61 -7.69 -6.09
N VAL A 19 -5.34 -7.98 -6.40
CA VAL A 19 -4.80 -9.35 -6.35
C VAL A 19 -4.74 -9.86 -4.91
N LEU A 20 -4.38 -9.02 -3.96
CA LEU A 20 -4.27 -9.45 -2.58
C LEU A 20 -5.60 -9.35 -1.79
N PHE A 21 -6.54 -8.46 -2.16
CA PHE A 21 -7.84 -8.30 -1.48
C PHE A 21 -9.01 -9.04 -2.17
N PHE A 22 -8.97 -9.20 -3.50
CA PHE A 22 -10.10 -9.71 -4.31
C PHE A 22 -9.77 -10.93 -5.19
N SER A 23 -8.52 -11.39 -5.27
CA SER A 23 -8.24 -12.71 -5.86
C SER A 23 -8.48 -13.81 -4.83
N GLN A 24 -9.73 -13.96 -4.39
CA GLN A 24 -10.24 -15.27 -4.02
C GLN A 24 -10.68 -15.97 -5.30
N ASN A 25 -9.72 -16.40 -6.11
CA ASN A 25 -9.95 -17.60 -6.91
C ASN A 25 -10.21 -18.76 -5.93
N ALA A 26 -11.11 -19.68 -6.30
CA ALA A 26 -11.74 -20.71 -5.44
C ALA A 26 -10.81 -21.64 -4.63
N ARG A 27 -9.50 -21.41 -4.66
CA ARG A 27 -8.45 -22.16 -3.95
C ARG A 27 -7.54 -21.33 -3.04
N CYS A 28 -7.78 -20.03 -2.84
CA CYS A 28 -6.94 -19.20 -1.97
C CYS A 28 -5.44 -19.26 -2.35
N GLN A 29 -5.13 -19.38 -3.64
CA GLN A 29 -3.75 -19.40 -4.12
C GLN A 29 -3.39 -18.03 -4.67
N GLN A 30 -2.43 -17.38 -4.00
CA GLN A 30 -1.81 -16.16 -4.47
C GLN A 30 -1.29 -16.36 -5.90
N ASP A 31 -1.73 -15.52 -6.83
CA ASP A 31 -1.17 -15.48 -8.18
C ASP A 31 0.23 -14.86 -8.13
N ARG A 32 1.24 -15.73 -7.95
CA ARG A 32 2.66 -15.32 -7.84
C ARG A 32 3.13 -14.56 -9.07
N VAL A 33 2.66 -14.94 -10.26
CA VAL A 33 3.03 -14.24 -11.50
C VAL A 33 2.47 -12.82 -11.52
N ALA A 34 1.23 -12.63 -11.06
CA ALA A 34 0.64 -11.30 -10.95
C ALA A 34 1.34 -10.45 -9.87
N ILE A 35 1.71 -11.05 -8.73
CA ILE A 35 2.46 -10.37 -7.67
C ILE A 35 3.81 -9.88 -8.20
N GLU A 36 4.62 -10.78 -8.76
CA GLU A 36 5.96 -10.46 -9.28
C GLU A 36 5.92 -9.34 -10.33
N LYS A 37 4.92 -9.34 -11.21
CA LYS A 37 4.73 -8.27 -12.20
C LYS A 37 4.39 -6.91 -11.57
N ALA A 38 3.74 -6.90 -10.42
CA ALA A 38 3.35 -5.66 -9.74
C ALA A 38 4.45 -5.09 -8.83
N LEU A 39 5.38 -5.92 -8.33
CA LEU A 39 6.43 -5.50 -7.40
C LEU A 39 7.25 -4.28 -7.87
N PRO A 40 7.67 -4.17 -9.14
CA PRO A 40 8.44 -3.00 -9.60
C PRO A 40 7.64 -1.69 -9.49
N GLU A 41 6.34 -1.72 -9.80
CA GLU A 41 5.51 -0.52 -9.66
C GLU A 41 5.32 -0.14 -8.19
N VAL A 42 5.07 -1.13 -7.32
CA VAL A 42 4.93 -0.91 -5.87
C VAL A 42 6.18 -0.26 -5.32
N ARG A 43 7.37 -0.77 -5.66
CA ARG A 43 8.65 -0.18 -5.27
C ARG A 43 8.75 1.27 -5.73
N SER A 44 8.44 1.54 -7.01
CA SER A 44 8.47 2.91 -7.55
C SER A 44 7.53 3.86 -6.79
N LYS A 45 6.34 3.40 -6.40
CA LYS A 45 5.40 4.21 -5.60
C LYS A 45 5.91 4.43 -4.17
N ILE A 46 6.47 3.41 -3.53
CA ILE A 46 7.09 3.52 -2.20
C ILE A 46 8.22 4.55 -2.23
N ASP A 47 9.11 4.48 -3.22
CA ASP A 47 10.22 5.43 -3.36
C ASP A 47 9.72 6.86 -3.59
N LEU A 48 8.67 7.03 -4.42
CA LEU A 48 8.05 8.33 -4.66
C LEU A 48 7.45 8.91 -3.37
N LEU A 49 6.72 8.10 -2.61
CA LEU A 49 6.14 8.50 -1.33
C LEU A 49 7.22 8.85 -0.32
N GLY A 50 8.31 8.07 -0.25
CA GLY A 50 9.46 8.37 0.59
C GLY A 50 10.07 9.74 0.28
N LYS A 51 10.26 10.07 -1.01
CA LYS A 51 10.73 11.39 -1.44
C LYS A 51 9.74 12.51 -1.11
N ALA A 52 8.44 12.25 -1.18
CA ALA A 52 7.41 13.24 -0.86
C ALA A 52 7.44 13.60 0.63
N VAL A 53 7.39 12.59 1.51
CA VAL A 53 7.35 12.80 2.96
C VAL A 53 8.69 13.24 3.54
N ALA A 54 9.82 12.95 2.89
CA ALA A 54 11.15 13.40 3.33
C ALA A 54 11.27 14.93 3.43
N LYS A 55 10.47 15.69 2.68
CA LYS A 55 10.55 17.15 2.64
C LYS A 55 10.05 17.82 3.92
N THR A 56 8.95 17.31 4.48
CA THR A 56 8.20 17.98 5.56
C THR A 56 7.75 17.05 6.68
N GLY A 57 8.00 15.75 6.54
CA GLY A 57 7.40 14.72 7.37
C GLY A 57 5.90 14.54 7.14
N HIS A 58 5.28 15.16 6.14
CA HIS A 58 3.86 15.01 5.84
C HIS A 58 3.66 14.80 4.35
N LEU A 59 2.54 14.20 3.97
CA LEU A 59 2.26 13.93 2.56
C LEU A 59 1.92 15.22 1.79
N ALA A 60 1.29 16.19 2.46
CA ALA A 60 0.92 17.48 1.88
C ALA A 60 1.15 18.62 2.88
N GLY A 61 1.91 19.63 2.47
CA GLY A 61 2.27 20.77 3.33
C GLY A 61 3.16 20.36 4.51
N ALA A 62 3.07 21.10 5.62
CA ALA A 62 3.91 20.93 6.81
C ALA A 62 3.16 20.43 8.05
N SER A 63 1.93 19.94 7.88
CA SER A 63 1.09 19.48 8.98
C SER A 63 0.30 18.23 8.60
N PHE A 64 -0.24 17.51 9.59
CA PHE A 64 -1.05 16.33 9.36
C PHE A 64 -2.41 16.72 8.77
N THR A 65 -2.75 16.14 7.62
CA THR A 65 -3.95 16.45 6.85
C THR A 65 -4.73 15.19 6.49
N TYR A 66 -5.86 15.37 5.80
CA TYR A 66 -6.63 14.28 5.22
C TYR A 66 -5.79 13.44 4.24
N ALA A 67 -4.79 14.01 3.58
CA ALA A 67 -3.89 13.27 2.70
C ALA A 67 -3.13 12.17 3.48
N ASP A 68 -2.60 12.52 4.65
CA ASP A 68 -1.90 11.58 5.53
C ASP A 68 -2.86 10.49 6.03
N MET A 69 -4.07 10.88 6.45
CA MET A 69 -5.10 9.93 6.93
C MET A 69 -5.43 8.85 5.90
N ASN A 70 -5.50 9.20 4.62
CA ASN A 70 -5.79 8.24 3.55
C ASN A 70 -4.60 7.35 3.20
N LEU A 71 -3.38 7.83 3.41
CA LEU A 71 -2.18 7.06 3.14
C LEU A 71 -1.90 6.01 4.23
N LEU A 72 -2.19 6.30 5.50
CA LEU A 72 -1.83 5.40 6.60
C LEU A 72 -2.40 3.98 6.50
N PRO A 73 -3.67 3.74 6.14
CA PRO A 73 -4.20 2.38 5.96
C PRO A 73 -3.49 1.63 4.83
N VAL A 74 -3.11 2.33 3.76
CA VAL A 74 -2.34 1.73 2.65
C VAL A 74 -0.96 1.30 3.12
N LEU A 75 -0.27 2.13 3.91
CA LEU A 75 1.05 1.77 4.47
C LEU A 75 0.94 0.65 5.51
N ALA A 76 -0.10 0.63 6.33
CA ALA A 76 -0.36 -0.46 7.27
C ALA A 76 -0.52 -1.79 6.54
N TYR A 77 -1.27 -1.78 5.43
CA TYR A 77 -1.44 -2.94 4.59
C TYR A 77 -0.11 -3.41 3.97
N LEU A 78 0.65 -2.49 3.36
CA LEU A 78 1.95 -2.80 2.78
C LEU A 78 2.96 -3.31 3.82
N SER A 79 2.86 -2.85 5.08
CA SER A 79 3.71 -3.31 6.18
C SER A 79 3.39 -4.75 6.64
N ALA A 80 2.16 -5.22 6.41
CA ALA A 80 1.73 -6.57 6.76
C ALA A 80 2.11 -7.62 5.70
N CYS A 81 2.41 -7.20 4.46
CA CYS A 81 2.80 -8.07 3.37
C CYS A 81 4.32 -8.21 3.31
N LYS A 82 4.85 -9.45 3.23
CA LYS A 82 6.29 -9.72 3.28
C LYS A 82 7.09 -8.96 2.20
N GLU A 83 6.60 -8.99 0.97
CA GLU A 83 7.31 -8.41 -0.18
C GLU A 83 7.42 -6.88 -0.08
N SER A 84 6.38 -6.21 0.42
CA SER A 84 6.36 -4.75 0.53
C SER A 84 6.85 -4.22 1.87
N SER A 85 6.83 -5.02 2.95
CA SER A 85 7.34 -4.61 4.25
C SER A 85 8.85 -4.38 4.19
N GLU A 86 9.58 -5.24 3.47
CA GLU A 86 11.01 -5.04 3.19
C GLU A 86 11.25 -3.78 2.37
N MET A 87 10.39 -3.46 1.40
CA MET A 87 10.50 -2.23 0.62
C MET A 87 10.30 -0.99 1.51
N LEU A 88 9.27 -0.99 2.36
CA LEU A 88 9.01 0.09 3.30
C LEU A 88 10.16 0.27 4.30
N ALA A 89 10.70 -0.82 4.83
CA ALA A 89 11.82 -0.78 5.77
C ALA A 89 13.08 -0.16 5.15
N ASN A 90 13.30 -0.37 3.85
CA ASN A 90 14.42 0.21 3.09
C ASN A 90 14.21 1.68 2.68
N THR A 91 13.01 2.23 2.85
CA THR A 91 12.70 3.64 2.57
C THR A 91 12.57 4.40 3.89
N GLU A 92 13.70 4.82 4.46
CA GLU A 92 13.80 5.39 5.81
C GLU A 92 12.77 6.49 6.11
N SER A 93 12.64 7.49 5.24
CA SER A 93 11.71 8.61 5.46
C SER A 93 10.26 8.16 5.54
N LEU A 94 9.86 7.18 4.72
CA LEU A 94 8.51 6.64 4.72
C LEU A 94 8.27 5.72 5.92
N SER A 95 9.27 4.94 6.31
CA SER A 95 9.23 4.11 7.52
C SER A 95 9.06 4.97 8.78
N GLN A 96 9.87 6.01 8.94
CA GLN A 96 9.74 6.96 10.05
C GLN A 96 8.41 7.70 10.04
N TYR A 97 7.95 8.14 8.85
CA TYR A 97 6.63 8.73 8.66
C TYR A 97 5.52 7.79 9.16
N PHE A 98 5.54 6.53 8.72
CA PHE A 98 4.52 5.55 9.10
C PHE A 98 4.56 5.24 10.59
N ASN A 99 5.75 5.00 11.15
CA ASN A 99 5.93 4.73 12.57
C ASN A 99 5.39 5.86 13.45
N ARG A 100 5.69 7.13 13.12
CA ARG A 100 5.18 8.27 13.90
C ARG A 100 3.66 8.37 13.84
N HIS A 101 3.08 8.27 12.65
CA HIS A 101 1.65 8.50 12.47
C HIS A 101 0.77 7.32 12.89
N SER A 102 1.27 6.08 12.84
CA SER A 102 0.56 4.90 13.33
C SER A 102 0.44 4.86 14.86
N GLN A 103 1.23 5.64 15.60
CA GLN A 103 1.09 5.76 17.06
C GLN A 103 -0.13 6.57 17.50
N ARG A 104 -0.78 7.31 16.59
CA ARG A 104 -1.96 8.14 16.91
C ARG A 104 -3.09 7.28 17.48
N ALA A 105 -3.74 7.77 18.54
CA ALA A 105 -4.89 7.10 19.14
C ALA A 105 -6.02 6.83 18.12
N SER A 106 -6.29 7.81 17.24
CA SER A 106 -7.29 7.67 16.17
C SER A 106 -6.96 6.58 15.17
N PHE A 107 -5.68 6.34 14.88
CA PHE A 107 -5.26 5.27 13.98
C PHE A 107 -5.37 3.90 14.67
N LYS A 108 -4.92 3.79 15.91
CA LYS A 108 -5.04 2.55 16.71
C LYS A 108 -6.50 2.13 16.92
N ALA A 109 -7.41 3.09 17.08
CA ALA A 109 -8.84 2.85 17.24
C ALA A 109 -9.52 2.26 15.99
N THR A 110 -8.88 2.32 14.81
CA THR A 110 -9.41 1.75 13.57
C THR A 110 -8.73 0.43 13.18
N ILE A 111 -7.87 -0.11 14.04
CA ILE A 111 -7.29 -1.44 13.80
C ILE A 111 -8.43 -2.46 13.94
N PRO A 112 -8.73 -3.27 12.90
CA PRO A 112 -9.77 -4.27 12.99
C PRO A 112 -9.41 -5.31 14.07
N PRO A 113 -10.40 -5.86 14.78
CA PRO A 113 -10.14 -6.96 15.71
C PRO A 113 -9.56 -8.16 14.97
N SER A 114 -8.71 -8.93 15.64
CA SER A 114 -8.29 -10.24 15.15
C SER A 114 -9.51 -11.16 15.05
N PHE A 115 -9.65 -11.87 13.92
CA PHE A 115 -10.66 -12.92 13.71
C PHE A 115 -10.15 -14.28 14.19
#